data_AF-A0A519V4M4-F1
#
_entry.id   AF-A0A519V4M4-F1
#
_cell.length_a   1.000
_cell.length_b   1.000
_cell.length_c   1.000
_cell.angle_alpha   90.00
_cell.angle_beta   90.00
_cell.angle_gamma   90.00
#
_symmetry.space_group_name_H-M   'P 1'
#
loop_
_entity.id
_entity.type
_entity.pdbx_description
1 polymer ?
#
loop_
_entity_poly.entity_id
_entity_poly.type
_entity_poly.pdbx_seq_one_letter_code
_entity_poly.pdbx_strand_id
1 'polypeptide(L)' 'LRHSIPGGAVQLASKLGCSDRTLKNYMAKLRKDGFDIKYSKALQRYVLAEE' A
#
# COMPACT_ATOMS: atom_id res chain seq x y z
N LEU A 1 -14.16 -22.19 1.81
CA LEU A 1 -12.97 -21.40 2.16
C LEU A 1 -13.26 -19.93 1.91
N ARG A 2 -13.11 -19.04 2.90
CA ARG A 2 -13.23 -17.59 2.69
C ARG A 2 -12.01 -17.12 1.91
N HIS A 3 -12.14 -16.96 0.59
CA HIS A 3 -11.14 -16.24 -0.21
C HIS A 3 -11.24 -14.75 0.15
N SER A 4 -10.55 -14.35 1.22
CA SER A 4 -10.23 -12.96 1.46
C SER A 4 -9.40 -12.50 0.27
N ILE A 5 -9.99 -11.71 -0.63
CA ILE A 5 -9.22 -11.03 -1.68
C ILE A 5 -8.22 -10.16 -0.91
N PRO A 6 -6.90 -10.43 -0.98
CA PRO A 6 -5.96 -9.67 -0.18
C PRO A 6 -5.99 -8.23 -0.68
N GLY A 7 -6.58 -7.34 0.12
CA GLY A 7 -6.47 -5.90 -0.06
C GLY A 7 -5.10 -5.40 0.43
N GLY A 8 -4.72 -4.21 -0.01
CA GLY A 8 -3.60 -3.48 0.56
C GLY A 8 -2.20 -3.95 0.15
N ALA A 9 -1.29 -4.03 1.13
CA ALA A 9 0.15 -4.14 0.88
C ALA A 9 0.54 -5.40 0.11
N VAL A 10 -0.07 -6.55 0.43
CA VAL A 10 0.25 -7.83 -0.22
C VAL A 10 -0.10 -7.81 -1.71
N GLN A 11 -1.27 -7.28 -2.06
CA GLN A 11 -1.69 -7.21 -3.47
C GLN A 11 -0.91 -6.16 -4.24
N LEU A 12 -0.65 -4.99 -3.64
CA LEU A 12 0.15 -3.97 -4.28
C LEU A 12 1.60 -4.45 -4.49
N ALA A 13 2.16 -5.16 -3.50
CA ALA A 13 3.49 -5.75 -3.61
C ALA A 13 3.55 -6.81 -4.73
N SER A 14 2.53 -7.66 -4.84
CA SER A 14 2.43 -8.63 -5.93
C SER A 14 2.35 -7.97 -7.31
N LYS A 15 1.55 -6.90 -7.45
CA LYS A 15 1.45 -6.12 -8.70
C LYS A 15 2.76 -5.45 -9.10
N LEU A 16 3.53 -5.01 -8.12
CA LEU A 16 4.83 -4.35 -8.31
C LEU A 16 6.00 -5.35 -8.37
N GLY A 17 5.73 -6.66 -8.27
CA GLY A 17 6.77 -7.69 -8.31
C GLY A 17 7.76 -7.61 -7.15
N CYS A 18 7.33 -7.15 -5.97
CA CYS A 18 8.18 -7.00 -4.79
C CYS A 18 7.59 -7.65 -3.54
N SER A 19 8.38 -7.74 -2.47
CA SER A 19 7.88 -8.25 -1.18
C SER A 19 7.04 -7.19 -0.46
N ASP A 20 6.08 -7.64 0.37
CA ASP A 20 5.31 -6.74 1.26
C ASP A 20 6.23 -5.84 2.12
N ARG A 21 7.36 -6.39 2.59
CA ARG A 21 8.39 -5.66 3.34
C ARG A 21 9.02 -4.55 2.49
N THR A 22 9.38 -4.87 1.24
CA THR A 22 9.95 -3.91 0.29
C THR A 22 8.96 -2.78 0.03
N LEU A 23 7.70 -3.11 -0.24
CA LEU A 23 6.64 -2.12 -0.45
C LEU A 23 6.51 -1.18 0.75
N LYS A 24 6.43 -1.71 1.97
CA LYS A 24 6.32 -0.91 3.19
C LYS A 24 7.51 0.03 3.38
N ASN A 25 8.72 -0.43 3.07
CA ASN A 25 9.92 0.42 3.11
C ASN A 25 9.84 1.58 2.12
N TYR A 26 9.41 1.33 0.87
CA TYR A 26 9.22 2.41 -0.11
C TYR A 26 8.12 3.38 0.30
N MET A 27 7.01 2.88 0.84
CA MET A 27 5.94 3.73 1.37
C MET A 27 6.43 4.63 2.51
N ALA A 28 7.32 4.14 3.37
CA ALA A 28 7.93 4.96 4.41
C ALA A 28 8.85 6.05 3.84
N LYS A 29 9.63 5.74 2.78
CA LYS A 29 10.46 6.73 2.09
C LYS A 29 9.60 7.83 1.46
N LEU A 30 8.57 7.46 0.70
CA LEU A 30 7.67 8.43 0.06
C LEU A 30 6.98 9.34 1.08
N ARG A 31 6.56 8.81 2.24
CA ARG A 31 6.03 9.65 3.32
C ARG A 31 7.07 10.63 3.87
N LYS A 32 8.33 10.21 3.99
CA LYS A 32 9.44 11.08 4.41
C LYS A 32 9.72 12.17 3.37
N ASP A 33 9.54 11.85 2.09
CA ASP A 33 9.70 12.80 0.98
C ASP A 33 8.54 13.80 0.86
N GLY A 34 7.52 13.68 1.73
CA GLY A 34 6.40 14.63 1.83
C GLY A 34 5.09 14.17 1.20
N PHE A 35 5.02 12.97 0.62
CA PHE A 35 3.79 12.45 0.05
C PHE A 35 2.83 11.95 1.14
N ASP A 36 1.60 12.47 1.19
CA ASP A 36 0.57 12.01 2.12
C ASP A 36 -0.09 10.71 1.63
N ILE A 37 0.61 9.59 1.82
CA ILE A 37 0.12 8.26 1.44
C ILE A 37 -0.57 7.59 2.63
N LYS A 38 -1.88 7.36 2.52
CA LYS A 38 -2.71 6.75 3.57
C LYS A 38 -3.25 5.39 3.14
N TYR A 39 -3.48 4.50 4.08
CA TYR A 39 -4.21 3.26 3.81
C TYR A 39 -5.70 3.47 4.06
N SER A 40 -6.52 3.37 3.02
CA SER A 40 -7.98 3.41 3.17
C SER A 40 -8.50 2.02 3.48
N LYS A 41 -9.06 1.83 4.69
CA LYS A 41 -9.72 0.58 5.08
C LYS A 41 -10.99 0.32 4.26
N ALA A 42 -11.71 1.38 3.88
CA ALA A 42 -12.92 1.26 3.06
C ALA A 42 -12.59 0.76 1.64
N LEU A 43 -11.51 1.28 1.05
CA LEU A 43 -11.08 0.92 -0.30
C LEU A 43 -10.08 -0.23 -0.34
N GLN A 44 -9.62 -0.70 0.83
CA GLN A 44 -8.59 -1.73 0.97
C GLN A 44 -7.34 -1.46 0.11
N ARG A 45 -6.91 -0.19 0.00
CA ARG A 45 -5.77 0.23 -0.82
C ARG A 45 -5.07 1.46 -0.26
N TYR A 46 -3.82 1.66 -0.69
CA TYR A 46 -3.11 2.91 -0.46
C TYR A 46 -3.65 3.99 -1.39
N VAL A 47 -3.84 5.18 -0.85
CA VAL A 47 -4.29 6.38 -1.56
C VAL A 47 -3.30 7.50 -1.30
N LEU A 48 -3.04 8.31 -2.31
CA LEU A 48 -2.38 9.60 -2.18
C LEU A 48 -3.46 10.63 -1.85
N ALA A 49 -3.29 11.38 -0.77
CA ALA A 49 -4.09 12.56 -0.52
C ALA A 49 -3.38 13.76 -1.16
N GLU A 50 -4.09 14.48 -2.02
CA GLU A 50 -3.67 15.76 -2.56
C GLU A 50 -4.46 16.84 -1.80
N GLU A 51 -3.78 17.89 -1.33
CA GLU A 51 -4.38 19.11 -0.78
C GLU A 51 -4.97 19.98 -1.90
#